data_AF-A0A7J3CJD3-F1
#
_entry.id   AF-A0A7J3CJD3-F1
#
_cell.length_a   1.000
_cell.length_b   1.000
_cell.length_c   1.000
_cell.angle_alpha   90.00
_cell.angle_beta   90.00
_cell.angle_gamma   90.00
#
_symmetry.space_group_name_H-M   'P 1'
#
loop_
_entity.id
_entity.type
_entity.pdbx_description
1 polymer ?
#
loop_
_entity_poly.entity_id
_entity_poly.type
_entity_poly.pdbx_seq_one_letter_code
_entity_poly.pdbx_strand_id
1 'polypeptide(L)' 'MRKEVIIFVEAHPSSKREAFEKIDENHFKIYTKEPPKEGKANKSIIEILSK' A
#
# COMPACT_ATOMS: atom_id res chain seq x y z
N MET A 1 24.24 10.30 -2.75
CA MET A 1 23.89 8.88 -2.99
C MET A 1 22.42 8.71 -2.69
N ARG A 2 21.62 8.13 -3.60
CA ARG A 2 20.24 7.72 -3.28
C ARG A 2 20.31 6.38 -2.56
N LYS A 3 19.78 6.31 -1.34
CA LYS A 3 19.64 5.06 -0.61
C LYS A 3 18.34 4.42 -1.11
N GLU A 4 18.45 3.40 -1.92
CA GLU A 4 17.28 2.61 -2.34
C GLU A 4 16.88 1.71 -1.17
N VAL A 5 15.59 1.70 -0.84
CA VAL A 5 15.01 0.91 0.25
C VAL A 5 13.94 0.03 -0.37
N ILE A 6 14.03 -1.27 -0.10
CA ILE A 6 13.01 -2.23 -0.50
C ILE A 6 12.01 -2.32 0.65
N ILE A 7 10.74 -2.11 0.33
CA ILE A 7 9.63 -2.32 1.25
C ILE A 7 8.73 -3.43 0.70
N PHE A 8 8.08 -4.14 1.61
CA PHE A 8 7.14 -5.21 1.35
C PHE A 8 5.75 -4.74 1.75
N VAL A 9 4.81 -4.83 0.81
CA VAL A 9 3.44 -4.34 1.00
C VAL A 9 2.47 -5.49 0.77
N GLU A 10 1.69 -5.82 1.78
CA GLU A 10 0.53 -6.71 1.67
C GLU A 10 -0.71 -5.86 1.37
N ALA A 11 -1.26 -6.02 0.16
CA ALA A 11 -2.41 -5.26 -0.30
C ALA A 11 -3.72 -6.00 0.00
N HIS A 12 -4.65 -5.30 0.66
CA HIS A 12 -6.02 -5.75 0.92
C HIS A 12 -7.02 -4.85 0.17
N PRO A 13 -7.19 -5.04 -1.15
CA PRO A 13 -8.10 -4.24 -1.95
C PRO A 13 -9.57 -4.58 -1.69
N SER A 14 -10.49 -3.72 -2.15
CA SER A 14 -11.93 -3.84 -1.91
C SER A 14 -12.30 -3.94 -0.42
N SER A 15 -11.47 -3.38 0.46
CA SER A 15 -11.70 -3.38 1.89
C SER A 15 -12.83 -2.43 2.28
N LYS A 16 -13.58 -2.79 3.33
CA LYS A 16 -14.65 -1.93 3.87
C LYS A 16 -14.14 -0.60 4.42
N ARG A 17 -12.86 -0.55 4.79
CA ARG A 17 -12.17 0.62 5.33
C ARG A 17 -10.88 0.85 4.56
N GLU A 18 -10.43 2.11 4.58
CA GLU A 18 -9.08 2.47 4.18
C GLU A 18 -8.21 2.51 5.43
N ALA A 19 -7.08 1.82 5.43
CA ALA A 19 -6.20 1.71 6.59
C ALA A 19 -4.76 1.40 6.18
N PHE A 20 -3.81 1.90 6.96
CA PHE A 20 -2.38 1.65 6.82
C PHE A 20 -1.85 1.10 8.14
N GLU A 21 -1.27 -0.10 8.11
CA GLU A 21 -0.73 -0.77 9.29
C GLU A 21 0.76 -1.05 9.07
N LYS A 22 1.61 -0.48 9.93
CA LYS A 22 3.04 -0.78 9.95
C LYS A 22 3.27 -2.06 10.75
N ILE A 23 3.82 -3.08 10.10
CA ILE A 23 4.16 -4.35 10.75
C ILE A 23 5.57 -4.29 11.31
N ASP A 24 6.53 -3.81 10.50
CA ASP A 24 7.89 -3.51 10.91
C ASP A 24 8.48 -2.36 10.06
N GLU A 25 9.80 -2.17 10.09
CA GLU A 25 10.46 -1.09 9.36
C GLU A 25 10.25 -1.13 7.84
N ASN A 26 10.14 -2.34 7.26
CA ASN A 26 10.02 -2.54 5.82
C ASN A 26 8.72 -3.25 5.40
N HIS A 27 7.92 -3.79 6.33
CA HIS A 27 6.68 -4.49 6.01
C HIS A 27 5.43 -3.70 6.43
N PHE A 28 4.47 -3.60 5.52
CA PHE A 28 3.24 -2.85 5.70
C PHE A 28 2.02 -3.62 5.18
N LYS A 29 0.87 -3.47 5.84
CA LYS A 29 -0.43 -3.87 5.30
C LYS A 29 -1.21 -2.62 4.90
N ILE A 30 -1.76 -2.62 3.68
CA ILE A 30 -2.53 -1.49 3.16
C ILE A 30 -3.90 -1.98 2.72
N TYR A 31 -4.94 -1.39 3.30
CA TYR A 31 -6.33 -1.66 2.99
C TYR A 31 -6.84 -0.53 2.12
N THR A 32 -7.24 -0.84 0.89
CA THR A 32 -7.79 0.14 -0.05
C THR A 32 -9.24 -0.19 -0.35
N LYS A 33 -10.09 0.83 -0.51
CA LYS A 33 -11.47 0.62 -0.97
C LYS A 33 -11.51 0.27 -2.45
N GLU A 34 -10.50 0.70 -3.20
CA GLU A 34 -10.40 0.47 -4.64
C GLU A 34 -10.21 -1.02 -4.92
N PRO A 35 -10.87 -1.55 -5.97
CA PRO A 35 -10.67 -2.92 -6.40
C PRO A 35 -9.29 -3.09 -7.06
N PRO A 36 -8.76 -4.32 -7.16
CA PRO A 36 -7.51 -4.59 -7.87
C PRO A 36 -7.67 -4.48 -9.40
N LYS A 37 -8.89 -4.28 -9.91
CA LYS A 37 -9.18 -4.17 -11.35
C LYS A 37 -8.47 -2.96 -11.95
N GLU A 38 -7.84 -3.16 -13.11
CA GLU A 38 -7.11 -2.12 -13.86
C GLU A 38 -6.03 -1.40 -13.04
N GLY A 39 -5.48 -2.06 -12.00
CA GLY A 39 -4.44 -1.50 -11.16
C GLY A 39 -4.89 -0.34 -10.26
N LYS A 40 -6.20 -0.17 -10.03
CA LYS A 40 -6.73 0.92 -9.18
C LYS A 40 -6.21 0.85 -7.75
N ALA A 41 -6.19 -0.34 -7.15
CA ALA A 41 -5.59 -0.54 -5.83
C ALA A 41 -4.11 -0.14 -5.78
N ASN A 42 -3.33 -0.45 -6.82
CA ASN A 42 -1.91 -0.10 -6.87
C ASN A 42 -1.69 1.43 -6.93
N LYS A 43 -2.52 2.15 -7.68
CA LYS A 43 -2.46 3.62 -7.72
C LYS A 43 -2.74 4.22 -6.34
N SER A 44 -3.78 3.72 -5.67
CA SER A 44 -4.14 4.12 -4.30
C SER A 44 -3.00 3.83 -3.32
N ILE A 45 -2.38 2.65 -3.38
CA ILE A 45 -1.20 2.29 -2.58
C ILE A 45 -0.03 3.25 -2.82
N ILE A 46 0.29 3.57 -4.08
CA ILE A 46 1.37 4.50 -4.42
C ILE A 46 1.07 5.90 -3.85
N GLU A 47 -0.16 6.37 -3.98
CA GLU A 47 -0.59 7.67 -3.43
C GLU A 47 -0.44 7.70 -1.90
N ILE A 48 -0.87 6.64 -1.21
CA ILE A 48 -0.73 6.50 0.25
C ILE A 48 0.75 6.54 0.67
N LEU A 49 1.62 5.85 -0.06
CA LEU A 49 3.05 5.75 0.26
C LEU A 49 3.87 6.98 -0.17
N SER A 50 3.33 7.81 -1.06
CA SER A 50 4.01 8.99 -1.60
C SER A 50 3.88 10.26 -0.75
N LYS A 51 3.06 10.22 0.30
CA LYS A 51 2.85 11.31 1.26
C LYS A 51 3.85 11.24 2.40
#